data_AF-A0A7V9JTU8-F1
#
_entry.id   AF-A0A7V9JTU8-F1
#
_cell.length_a   1.000
_cell.length_b   1.000
_cell.length_c   1.000
_cell.angle_alpha   90.00
_cell.angle_beta   90.00
_cell.angle_gamma   90.00
#
_symmetry.space_group_name_H-M   'P 1'
#
loop_
_entity.id
_entity.type
_entity.pdbx_description
1 polymer ?
#
loop_
_entity_poly.entity_id
_entity_poly.type
_entity_poly.pdbx_seq_one_letter_code
_entity_poly.pdbx_strand_id
1 'polypeptide(L)'
;MKRLGCIVGSLGLMLLIGSIFLFGAAIFGLANPHEEDMAYPIALESLEPIAVRGLSTGSERRLACRLEISTRQAERIGPGPAVEHRFRFPLAYVVRGSDKHVLAQGDGAVAWDANDRRTLSTGSAAAPDVVVAEQSFTVCGIPADGSLSVTLLIRPDETFNATYTHAWLVVHDNRQTTGHLALVGAVLLVLGPACLVAGAGIFVWSFFKRRTPRSRAASAPEPASDSDLPAANEATTASEPVASPAAEASQPGSPPPTEQTEPPADSGPR
;
A
#
# COMPACT_ATOMS: atom_id res chain seq x y z
N MET A 1 -8.07 -29.61 -28.36
CA MET A 1 -6.98 -28.60 -28.30
C MET A 1 -7.43 -27.19 -28.71
N LYS A 2 -8.09 -26.97 -29.86
CA LYS A 2 -8.58 -25.62 -30.24
C LYS A 2 -9.44 -24.92 -29.17
N ARG A 3 -10.44 -25.64 -28.64
CA ARG A 3 -11.30 -25.16 -27.55
C ARG A 3 -10.50 -24.79 -26.30
N LEU A 4 -9.50 -25.60 -25.96
CA LEU A 4 -8.61 -25.34 -24.82
C LEU A 4 -7.80 -24.06 -25.01
N GLY A 5 -7.19 -23.85 -26.19
CA GLY A 5 -6.46 -22.61 -26.51
C GLY A 5 -7.35 -21.37 -26.46
N CYS A 6 -8.59 -21.45 -26.97
CA CYS A 6 -9.56 -20.35 -26.86
C CYS A 6 -9.94 -20.05 -25.41
N ILE A 7 -10.21 -21.07 -24.59
CA ILE A 7 -10.56 -20.89 -23.16
C ILE A 7 -9.40 -20.26 -22.39
N VAL A 8 -8.18 -20.77 -22.58
CA VAL A 8 -6.98 -20.23 -21.92
C VAL A 8 -6.72 -18.79 -22.37
N GLY A 9 -6.85 -18.50 -23.68
CA GLY A 9 -6.70 -17.16 -24.22
C GLY A 9 -7.74 -16.16 -23.69
N SER A 10 -9.02 -16.55 -23.62
CA SER A 10 -10.08 -15.70 -23.07
C SER A 10 -9.90 -15.45 -21.58
N LEU A 11 -9.44 -16.45 -20.83
CA LEU A 11 -9.13 -16.30 -19.41
C LEU A 11 -7.95 -15.32 -19.21
N GLY A 12 -6.88 -15.46 -20.01
CA GLY A 12 -5.74 -14.52 -19.99
C GLY A 12 -6.15 -13.08 -20.29
N LEU A 13 -7.04 -12.88 -21.26
CA LEU A 13 -7.57 -11.54 -21.58
C LEU A 13 -8.40 -10.95 -20.44
N MET A 14 -9.28 -11.75 -19.81
CA MET A 14 -10.08 -11.30 -18.66
C MET A 14 -9.20 -10.95 -17.46
N LEU A 15 -8.17 -11.75 -17.17
CA LEU A 15 -7.19 -11.47 -16.13
C LEU A 15 -6.42 -10.18 -16.42
N LEU A 16 -6.01 -9.96 -17.68
CA LEU A 16 -5.32 -8.74 -18.09
C LEU A 16 -6.20 -7.50 -17.86
N ILE A 17 -7.44 -7.51 -18.37
CA ILE A 17 -8.36 -6.38 -18.20
C ILE A 17 -8.60 -6.12 -16.70
N GLY A 18 -8.92 -7.17 -15.94
CA GLY A 18 -9.11 -7.07 -14.49
C GLY A 18 -7.88 -6.51 -13.76
N SER A 19 -6.68 -6.91 -14.16
CA SER A 19 -5.43 -6.41 -13.57
C SER A 19 -5.21 -4.93 -13.85
N ILE A 20 -5.52 -4.45 -15.06
CA ILE A 20 -5.39 -3.04 -15.43
C ILE A 20 -6.34 -2.19 -14.58
N PHE A 21 -7.59 -2.63 -14.42
CA PHE A 21 -8.56 -1.93 -13.56
C PHE A 21 -8.15 -1.93 -12.09
N LEU A 22 -7.73 -3.09 -11.55
CA LEU A 22 -7.39 -3.22 -10.14
C LEU A 22 -6.11 -2.47 -9.79
N PHE A 23 -5.09 -2.55 -10.65
CA PHE A 23 -3.85 -1.78 -10.53
C PHE A 23 -4.13 -0.29 -10.71
N GLY A 24 -4.90 0.10 -11.74
CA GLY A 24 -5.29 1.48 -11.97
C GLY A 24 -6.05 2.09 -10.80
N ALA A 25 -7.00 1.35 -10.21
CA ALA A 25 -7.72 1.77 -9.01
C ALA A 25 -6.80 1.90 -7.79
N ALA A 26 -5.85 0.98 -7.62
CA ALA A 26 -4.87 1.06 -6.54
C ALA A 26 -3.95 2.28 -6.69
N ILE A 27 -3.41 2.53 -7.88
CA ILE A 27 -2.59 3.72 -8.18
C ILE A 27 -3.42 4.99 -8.04
N PHE A 28 -4.67 5.01 -8.51
CA PHE A 28 -5.55 6.16 -8.36
C PHE A 28 -5.86 6.45 -6.88
N GLY A 29 -6.08 5.42 -6.07
CA GLY A 29 -6.26 5.56 -4.62
C GLY A 29 -5.00 6.00 -3.88
N LEU A 30 -3.81 5.67 -4.40
CA LEU A 30 -2.53 6.17 -3.89
C LEU A 30 -2.25 7.62 -4.32
N ALA A 31 -2.61 7.99 -5.56
CA ALA A 31 -2.37 9.31 -6.13
C ALA A 31 -3.39 10.36 -5.65
N ASN A 32 -4.63 9.93 -5.46
CA ASN A 32 -5.70 10.72 -4.88
C ASN A 32 -6.05 10.07 -3.55
N PRO A 33 -5.27 10.31 -2.47
CA PRO A 33 -5.73 9.97 -1.14
C PRO A 33 -7.07 10.68 -0.99
N HIS A 34 -8.17 9.92 -0.99
CA HIS A 34 -9.49 10.47 -0.79
C HIS A 34 -9.42 11.24 0.52
N GLU A 35 -9.46 12.56 0.38
CA GLU A 35 -9.16 13.55 1.40
C GLU A 35 -10.32 13.63 2.40
N GLU A 36 -10.69 12.49 2.99
CA GLU A 36 -11.36 12.46 4.29
C GLU A 36 -10.32 12.75 5.39
N ASP A 37 -9.49 13.76 5.13
CA ASP A 37 -8.58 14.33 6.10
C ASP A 37 -9.43 15.08 7.10
N MET A 38 -9.64 14.45 8.26
CA MET A 38 -10.26 15.16 9.37
C MET A 38 -9.23 16.15 9.91
N ALA A 39 -9.45 17.43 9.60
CA ALA A 39 -8.63 18.54 10.07
C ALA A 39 -9.26 19.15 11.33
N TYR A 40 -8.53 19.11 12.43
CA TYR A 40 -8.93 19.70 13.71
C TYR A 40 -8.08 20.96 13.96
N PRO A 41 -8.69 22.15 14.09
CA PRO A 41 -7.92 23.36 14.36
C PRO A 41 -7.23 23.27 15.72
N ILE A 42 -5.97 23.69 15.77
CA ILE A 42 -5.18 23.79 16.98
C ILE A 42 -5.23 25.24 17.43
N ALA A 43 -5.70 25.48 18.66
CA ALA A 43 -5.66 26.81 19.23
C ALA A 43 -4.20 27.22 19.47
N LEU A 44 -3.77 28.30 18.82
CA LEU A 44 -2.44 28.88 19.03
C LEU A 44 -2.28 29.18 20.52
N GLU A 45 -1.12 28.84 21.09
CA GLU A 45 -0.77 29.07 22.51
C GLU A 45 -1.50 28.21 23.55
N SER A 46 -2.41 27.32 23.11
CA SER A 46 -3.09 26.39 24.02
C SER A 46 -2.43 25.01 24.02
N LEU A 47 -2.13 24.50 25.21
CA LEU A 47 -1.73 23.10 25.44
C LEU A 47 -2.94 22.19 25.69
N GLU A 48 -4.14 22.66 25.38
CA GLU A 48 -5.35 21.86 25.55
C GLU A 48 -5.35 20.63 24.65
N PRO A 49 -5.70 19.44 25.19
CA PRO A 49 -5.80 18.25 24.38
C PRO A 49 -6.94 18.36 23.35
N ILE A 50 -6.63 18.07 22.09
CA ILE A 50 -7.57 18.03 20.98
C ILE A 50 -8.31 16.69 21.02
N ALA A 51 -9.62 16.73 21.20
CA ALA A 51 -10.46 15.53 21.18
C ALA A 51 -10.83 15.15 19.74
N VAL A 52 -10.33 14.01 19.30
CA VAL A 52 -10.63 13.41 17.99
C VAL A 52 -11.64 12.27 18.21
N ARG A 53 -12.74 12.27 17.47
CA ARG A 53 -13.85 11.32 17.65
C ARG A 53 -14.36 10.81 16.30
N GLY A 54 -15.00 9.65 16.32
CA GLY A 54 -15.62 9.07 15.12
C GLY A 54 -14.61 8.37 14.21
N LEU A 55 -13.48 7.95 14.76
CA LEU A 55 -12.48 7.19 14.00
C LEU A 55 -12.91 5.73 13.92
N SER A 56 -12.65 5.07 12.78
CA SER A 56 -12.92 3.64 12.62
C SER A 56 -12.05 2.82 13.57
N THR A 57 -12.69 2.02 14.41
CA THR A 57 -12.04 1.21 15.43
C THR A 57 -11.16 0.11 14.81
N GLY A 58 -10.04 -0.22 15.44
CA GLY A 58 -9.13 -1.26 14.95
C GLY A 58 -8.37 -0.93 13.66
N SER A 59 -8.51 0.30 13.15
CA SER A 59 -7.66 0.81 12.06
C SER A 59 -6.40 1.47 12.61
N GLU A 60 -5.34 1.48 11.81
CA GLU A 60 -4.21 2.37 12.05
C GLU A 60 -4.47 3.71 11.38
N ARG A 61 -4.13 4.81 12.07
CA ARG A 61 -4.20 6.16 11.52
C ARG A 61 -2.86 6.84 11.61
N ARG A 62 -2.54 7.63 10.60
CA ARG A 62 -1.34 8.47 10.58
C ARG A 62 -1.74 9.89 10.98
N LEU A 63 -1.07 10.42 12.00
CA LEU A 63 -1.29 11.78 12.46
C LEU A 63 -0.25 12.71 11.83
N ALA A 64 -0.72 13.87 11.39
CA ALA A 64 0.11 14.91 10.82
C ALA A 64 -0.25 16.28 11.39
N CYS A 65 0.72 17.19 11.37
CA CYS A 65 0.53 18.60 11.70
C CYS A 65 0.64 19.40 10.41
N ARG A 66 -0.42 20.16 10.10
CA ARG A 66 -0.46 21.08 8.96
C ARG A 66 -0.38 22.50 9.48
N LEU A 67 0.53 23.29 8.92
CA LEU A 67 0.74 24.68 9.25
C LEU A 67 0.54 25.56 8.02
N GLU A 68 -0.12 26.69 8.20
CA GLU A 68 -0.08 27.80 7.26
C GLU A 68 1.02 28.76 7.71
N ILE A 69 2.11 28.78 6.93
CA ILE A 69 3.38 29.41 7.29
C ILE A 69 3.56 30.66 6.44
N SER A 70 3.94 31.75 7.08
CA SER A 70 4.39 32.98 6.45
C SER A 70 5.90 33.10 6.65
N THR A 71 6.65 33.11 5.54
CA THR A 71 8.11 33.29 5.59
C THR A 71 8.59 34.21 4.48
N ARG A 72 9.65 34.96 4.79
CA ARG A 72 10.39 35.78 3.81
C ARG A 72 11.69 35.12 3.37
N GLN A 73 12.08 34.03 4.04
CA GLN A 73 13.30 33.29 3.72
C GLN A 73 13.00 32.35 2.56
N ALA A 74 13.57 32.68 1.42
CA ALA A 74 13.32 32.05 0.14
C ALA A 74 14.68 31.84 -0.54
N GLU A 75 15.01 30.59 -0.87
CA GLU A 75 16.21 30.24 -1.59
C GLU A 75 15.86 29.82 -3.02
N ARG A 76 16.66 30.28 -3.98
CA ARG A 76 16.46 29.92 -5.37
C ARG A 76 17.07 28.54 -5.64
N ILE A 77 16.25 27.59 -6.09
CA ILE A 77 16.73 26.26 -6.49
C ILE A 77 17.11 26.29 -7.96
N GLY A 78 18.41 26.29 -8.24
CA GLY A 78 18.95 26.16 -9.59
C GLY A 78 18.71 27.40 -10.49
N PRO A 79 18.93 27.27 -11.80
CA PRO A 79 18.85 28.41 -12.73
C PRO A 79 17.41 28.86 -13.05
N GLY A 80 16.39 28.09 -12.66
CA GLY A 80 14.98 28.37 -12.92
C GLY A 80 14.38 29.47 -12.02
N PRO A 81 13.08 29.77 -12.18
CA PRO A 81 12.34 30.67 -11.28
C PRO A 81 11.88 29.98 -9.98
N ALA A 82 12.29 28.72 -9.76
CA ALA A 82 11.87 27.95 -8.59
C ALA A 82 12.48 28.53 -7.31
N VAL A 83 11.62 28.78 -6.33
CA VAL A 83 11.98 29.30 -5.02
C VAL A 83 11.51 28.27 -3.98
N GLU A 84 12.36 27.99 -3.01
CA GLU A 84 12.04 27.17 -1.85
C GLU A 84 12.05 28.01 -0.58
N HIS A 85 10.94 27.93 0.14
CA HIS A 85 10.73 28.65 1.39
C HIS A 85 11.32 27.87 2.56
N ARG A 86 12.16 28.55 3.35
CA ARG A 86 12.79 27.97 4.53
C ARG A 86 11.99 28.30 5.79
N PHE A 87 11.74 27.27 6.58
CA PHE A 87 11.04 27.33 7.88
C PHE A 87 11.36 26.08 8.70
N ARG A 88 11.32 26.20 10.03
CA ARG A 88 11.48 25.05 10.94
C ARG A 88 10.72 25.28 12.25
N PHE A 89 9.60 24.60 12.43
CA PHE A 89 8.80 24.66 13.66
C PHE A 89 8.98 23.37 14.46
N PRO A 90 9.74 23.38 15.56
CA PRO A 90 9.87 22.20 16.42
C PRO A 90 8.51 21.81 17.00
N LEU A 91 8.23 20.51 17.01
CA LEU A 91 6.96 19.94 17.43
C LEU A 91 7.22 18.89 18.51
N ALA A 92 6.40 18.86 19.55
CA ALA A 92 6.27 17.73 20.47
C ALA A 92 4.81 17.29 20.52
N TYR A 93 4.56 15.98 20.65
CA TYR A 93 3.21 15.45 20.66
C TYR A 93 3.03 14.32 21.68
N VAL A 94 1.81 14.22 22.20
CA VAL A 94 1.35 13.09 23.02
C VAL A 94 -0.05 12.70 22.58
N VAL A 95 -0.23 11.44 22.22
CA VAL A 95 -1.51 10.83 21.83
C VAL A 95 -1.96 9.92 22.95
N ARG A 96 -3.19 10.12 23.42
CA ARG A 96 -3.82 9.32 24.46
C ARG A 96 -5.12 8.70 23.98
N GLY A 97 -5.42 7.50 24.46
CA GLY A 97 -6.75 6.89 24.35
C GLY A 97 -7.75 7.54 25.31
N SER A 98 -9.02 7.11 25.25
CA SER A 98 -10.06 7.55 26.19
C SER A 98 -9.82 7.10 27.63
N ASP A 99 -9.10 6.00 27.81
CA ASP A 99 -8.60 5.51 29.09
C ASP A 99 -7.42 6.32 29.65
N LYS A 100 -7.00 7.37 28.93
CA LYS A 100 -5.84 8.24 29.21
C LYS A 100 -4.49 7.52 29.08
N HIS A 101 -4.44 6.29 28.58
CA HIS A 101 -3.20 5.61 28.29
C HIS A 101 -2.49 6.29 27.12
N VAL A 102 -1.16 6.42 27.20
CA VAL A 102 -0.35 7.01 26.13
C VAL A 102 -0.17 5.98 25.03
N LEU A 103 -0.74 6.26 23.86
CA LEU A 103 -0.64 5.39 22.68
C LEU A 103 0.61 5.70 21.86
N ALA A 104 0.98 6.97 21.78
CA ALA A 104 2.18 7.43 21.11
C ALA A 104 2.64 8.76 21.70
N GLN A 105 3.95 9.00 21.72
CA GLN A 105 4.55 10.27 22.08
C GLN A 105 5.86 10.44 21.32
N GLY A 106 6.26 11.68 21.06
CA GLY A 106 7.52 11.94 20.39
C GLY A 106 7.73 13.42 20.09
N ASP A 107 8.91 13.69 19.52
CA ASP A 107 9.35 15.01 19.11
C ASP A 107 9.71 15.00 17.63
N GLY A 108 9.57 16.14 16.96
CA GLY A 108 9.84 16.31 15.54
C GLY A 108 9.90 17.79 15.15
N ALA A 109 9.75 18.07 13.86
CA ALA A 109 9.62 19.44 13.37
C ALA A 109 8.84 19.48 12.05
N VAL A 110 8.00 20.51 11.87
CA VAL A 110 7.48 20.88 10.56
C VAL A 110 8.57 21.74 9.90
N ALA A 111 9.34 21.14 9.00
CA ALA A 111 10.51 21.77 8.41
C ALA A 111 10.52 21.66 6.89
N TRP A 112 11.16 22.63 6.24
CA TRP A 112 11.29 22.66 4.78
C TRP A 112 12.11 21.47 4.24
N ASP A 113 13.07 20.96 5.01
CA ASP A 113 13.96 19.87 4.63
C ASP A 113 13.49 18.49 5.12
N ALA A 114 12.27 18.39 5.66
CA ALA A 114 11.76 17.14 6.17
C ALA A 114 11.32 16.19 5.03
N ASN A 115 11.73 14.92 5.12
CA ASN A 115 11.46 13.90 4.09
C ASN A 115 9.96 13.62 3.89
N ASP A 116 9.15 13.74 4.94
CA ASP A 116 7.70 13.50 4.91
C ASP A 116 6.89 14.81 4.78
N ARG A 117 7.51 15.88 4.27
CA ARG A 117 6.84 17.16 4.02
C ARG A 117 5.95 17.07 2.78
N ARG A 118 4.70 17.51 2.91
CA ARG A 118 3.84 17.87 1.77
C ARG A 118 3.61 19.38 1.72
N THR A 119 3.99 20.00 0.61
CA THR A 119 3.72 21.42 0.35
C THR A 119 2.44 21.53 -0.48
N LEU A 120 1.39 22.14 0.06
CA LEU A 120 0.05 22.15 -0.54
C LEU A 120 -0.23 23.43 -1.35
N SER A 121 0.44 24.54 -1.04
CA SER A 121 0.36 25.77 -1.83
C SER A 121 1.56 26.69 -1.56
N THR A 122 1.92 27.49 -2.56
CA THR A 122 2.88 28.61 -2.46
C THR A 122 2.23 29.84 -3.08
N GLY A 123 2.13 30.92 -2.29
CA GLY A 123 1.65 32.21 -2.75
C GLY A 123 2.53 32.88 -3.82
N SER A 124 2.05 34.02 -4.34
CA SER A 124 2.72 34.82 -5.38
C SER A 124 3.63 35.88 -4.77
N ALA A 125 4.78 36.10 -5.43
CA ALA A 125 5.97 36.88 -5.05
C ALA A 125 5.83 38.37 -4.59
N ALA A 126 4.62 38.88 -4.33
CA ALA A 126 4.38 40.28 -3.95
C ALA A 126 3.97 40.48 -2.47
N ALA A 127 3.83 39.41 -1.70
CA ALA A 127 3.46 39.38 -0.28
C ALA A 127 4.41 38.41 0.47
N PRO A 128 4.45 38.36 1.82
CA PRO A 128 5.09 37.21 2.46
C PRO A 128 4.46 35.94 1.90
N ASP A 129 5.29 35.05 1.36
CA ASP A 129 4.80 33.86 0.70
C ASP A 129 4.18 32.94 1.76
N VAL A 130 2.88 32.68 1.57
CA VAL A 130 2.15 31.75 2.41
C VAL A 130 2.40 30.35 1.86
N VAL A 131 2.93 29.50 2.72
CA VAL A 131 3.27 28.10 2.45
C VAL A 131 2.42 27.24 3.37
N VAL A 132 1.64 26.33 2.79
CA VAL A 132 0.96 25.31 3.59
C VAL A 132 1.84 24.07 3.60
N ALA A 133 2.40 23.75 4.77
CA ALA A 133 3.26 22.60 4.98
C ALA A 133 2.62 21.59 5.93
N GLU A 134 2.68 20.32 5.58
CA GLU A 134 2.20 19.23 6.41
C GLU A 134 3.34 18.25 6.71
N GLN A 135 3.45 17.84 7.97
CA GLN A 135 4.42 16.86 8.43
C GLN A 135 3.72 15.74 9.20
N SER A 136 3.90 14.51 8.73
CA SER A 136 3.50 13.32 9.48
C SER A 136 4.45 13.06 10.64
N PHE A 137 3.93 12.69 11.82
CA PHE A 137 4.76 12.46 13.01
C PHE A 137 4.56 11.10 13.68
N THR A 138 3.42 10.42 13.51
CA THR A 138 3.27 9.05 14.03
C THR A 138 2.16 8.27 13.32
N VAL A 139 2.25 6.94 13.38
CA VAL A 139 1.13 6.03 13.14
C VAL A 139 0.68 5.49 14.50
N CYS A 140 -0.63 5.44 14.76
CA CYS A 140 -1.18 4.85 15.98
C CYS A 140 -2.44 4.03 15.69
N GLY A 141 -2.62 2.94 16.43
CA GLY A 141 -3.84 2.15 16.40
C GLY A 141 -4.99 2.88 17.10
N ILE A 142 -6.17 2.87 16.48
CA ILE A 142 -7.36 3.50 17.04
C ILE A 142 -8.01 2.58 18.08
N PRO A 143 -8.23 3.06 19.33
CA PRO A 143 -8.86 2.26 20.37
C PRO A 143 -10.29 1.86 20.02
N ALA A 144 -10.84 0.89 20.75
CA ALA A 144 -12.12 0.25 20.45
C ALA A 144 -13.34 1.20 20.53
N ASP A 145 -13.20 2.35 21.19
CA ASP A 145 -14.21 3.39 21.30
C ASP A 145 -14.10 4.45 20.19
N GLY A 146 -13.06 4.39 19.34
CA GLY A 146 -12.90 5.28 18.19
C GLY A 146 -12.57 6.73 18.55
N SER A 147 -12.01 6.96 19.74
CA SER A 147 -11.68 8.31 20.23
C SER A 147 -10.23 8.44 20.68
N LEU A 148 -9.64 9.61 20.40
CA LEU A 148 -8.27 9.96 20.77
C LEU A 148 -8.22 11.36 21.38
N SER A 149 -7.22 11.58 22.22
CA SER A 149 -6.88 12.90 22.74
C SER A 149 -5.43 13.21 22.36
N VAL A 150 -5.21 14.28 21.61
CA VAL A 150 -3.90 14.64 21.09
C VAL A 150 -3.48 15.99 21.66
N THR A 151 -2.36 16.02 22.38
CA THR A 151 -1.71 17.25 22.81
C THR A 151 -0.54 17.53 21.88
N LEU A 152 -0.48 18.74 21.32
CA LEU A 152 0.58 19.20 20.43
C LEU A 152 1.19 20.48 20.99
N LEU A 153 2.52 20.52 21.05
CA LEU A 153 3.28 21.72 21.37
C LEU A 153 4.09 22.11 20.15
N ILE A 154 3.77 23.25 19.55
CA ILE A 154 4.47 23.82 18.41
C ILE A 154 5.30 24.99 18.92
N ARG A 155 6.62 24.91 18.78
CA ARG A 155 7.52 25.99 19.16
C ARG A 155 7.74 26.95 17.98
N PRO A 156 8.01 28.24 18.26
CA PRO A 156 8.32 29.21 17.22
C PRO A 156 9.57 28.80 16.42
N ASP A 157 9.65 29.27 15.17
CA ASP A 157 10.82 29.09 14.35
C ASP A 157 11.91 30.10 14.71
N GLU A 158 12.86 29.68 15.55
CA GLU A 158 14.01 30.48 15.95
C GLU A 158 15.11 30.53 14.87
N THR A 159 15.04 29.67 13.85
CA THR A 159 16.10 29.52 12.84
C THR A 159 15.91 30.48 11.67
N PHE A 160 14.69 30.52 11.11
CA PHE A 160 14.37 31.32 9.93
C PHE A 160 13.42 32.48 10.23
N ASN A 161 12.95 32.60 11.49
CA ASN A 161 11.96 33.60 11.91
C ASN A 161 10.67 33.53 11.08
N ALA A 162 10.30 32.34 10.60
CA ALA A 162 9.00 32.11 9.99
C ALA A 162 7.91 32.18 11.07
N THR A 163 6.72 32.63 10.68
CA THR A 163 5.53 32.61 11.54
C THR A 163 4.49 31.69 10.96
N TYR A 164 3.61 31.14 11.79
CA TYR A 164 2.44 30.40 11.32
C TYR A 164 1.17 31.10 11.78
N THR A 165 0.17 31.16 10.91
CA THR A 165 -1.13 31.82 11.17
C THR A 165 -2.17 30.82 11.62
N HIS A 166 -2.11 29.60 11.09
CA HIS A 166 -3.04 28.53 11.40
C HIS A 166 -2.29 27.21 11.57
N ALA A 167 -2.79 26.39 12.47
CA ALA A 167 -2.29 25.04 12.71
C ALA A 167 -3.46 24.07 12.79
N TRP A 168 -3.32 22.92 12.15
CA TRP A 168 -4.31 21.86 12.15
C TRP A 168 -3.65 20.52 12.50
N LEU A 169 -4.34 19.73 13.31
CA LEU A 169 -4.09 18.31 13.43
C LEU A 169 -4.86 17.62 12.30
N VAL A 170 -4.14 16.91 11.43
CA VAL A 170 -4.72 16.14 10.34
C VAL A 170 -4.62 14.66 10.68
N VAL A 171 -5.74 13.95 10.57
CA VAL A 171 -5.80 12.51 10.78
C VAL A 171 -5.98 11.81 9.44
N HIS A 172 -4.91 11.21 8.94
CA HIS A 172 -4.95 10.43 7.72
C HIS A 172 -5.31 8.97 8.00
N ASP A 173 -6.06 8.39 7.08
CA ASP A 173 -6.25 6.94 7.02
C ASP A 173 -4.92 6.25 6.65
N ASN A 174 -4.42 5.33 7.49
CA ASN A 174 -3.18 4.61 7.19
C ASN A 174 -3.48 3.50 6.17
N ARG A 175 -3.71 3.87 4.91
CA ARG A 175 -4.10 2.93 3.84
C ARG A 175 -2.95 2.09 3.29
N GLN A 176 -2.07 1.58 4.16
CA GLN A 176 -1.14 0.52 3.77
C GLN A 176 -1.88 -0.72 3.22
N THR A 177 -3.17 -0.88 3.53
CA THR A 177 -4.07 -1.86 2.91
C THR A 177 -4.16 -1.77 1.38
N THR A 178 -3.95 -0.59 0.77
CA THR A 178 -3.92 -0.46 -0.71
C THR A 178 -2.68 -1.12 -1.32
N GLY A 179 -1.60 -1.30 -0.54
CA GLY A 179 -0.37 -1.94 -0.99
C GLY A 179 -0.61 -3.38 -1.44
N HIS A 180 -1.47 -4.13 -0.73
CA HIS A 180 -1.83 -5.49 -1.12
C HIS A 180 -2.62 -5.52 -2.44
N LEU A 181 -3.54 -4.59 -2.65
CA LEU A 181 -4.27 -4.48 -3.91
C LEU A 181 -3.34 -4.10 -5.07
N ALA A 182 -2.41 -3.18 -4.86
CA ALA A 182 -1.40 -2.80 -5.85
C ALA A 182 -0.50 -3.99 -6.20
N LEU A 183 -0.05 -4.76 -5.21
CA LEU A 183 0.78 -5.96 -5.40
C LEU A 183 0.02 -7.04 -6.17
N VAL A 184 -1.21 -7.35 -5.77
CA VAL A 184 -2.08 -8.32 -6.47
C VAL A 184 -2.33 -7.86 -7.91
N GLY A 185 -2.62 -6.58 -8.11
CA GLY A 185 -2.78 -5.97 -9.43
C GLY A 185 -1.52 -6.14 -10.29
N ALA A 186 -0.34 -5.86 -9.74
CA ALA A 186 0.95 -6.01 -10.43
C ALA A 186 1.25 -7.46 -10.81
N VAL A 187 1.02 -8.42 -9.91
CA VAL A 187 1.21 -9.86 -10.18
C VAL A 187 0.27 -10.33 -11.30
N LEU A 188 -1.00 -9.93 -11.24
CA LEU A 188 -1.98 -10.24 -12.29
C LEU A 188 -1.63 -9.60 -13.63
N LEU A 189 -1.00 -8.41 -13.63
CA LEU A 189 -0.54 -7.71 -14.82
C LEU A 189 0.57 -8.47 -15.56
N VAL A 190 1.34 -9.31 -14.87
CA VAL A 190 2.36 -10.19 -15.46
C VAL A 190 1.76 -11.53 -15.88
N LEU A 191 0.91 -12.13 -15.04
CA LEU A 191 0.29 -13.44 -15.32
C LEU A 191 -0.70 -13.39 -16.49
N GLY A 192 -1.49 -12.32 -16.60
CA GLY A 192 -2.49 -12.14 -17.66
C GLY A 192 -1.89 -12.26 -19.08
N PRO A 193 -0.89 -11.44 -19.44
CA PRO A 193 -0.20 -11.53 -20.73
C PRO A 193 0.46 -12.89 -20.95
N ALA A 194 1.08 -13.47 -19.93
CA ALA A 194 1.72 -14.79 -20.05
C ALA A 194 0.70 -15.89 -20.40
N CYS A 195 -0.45 -15.92 -19.73
CA CYS A 195 -1.55 -16.83 -20.05
C CYS A 195 -2.11 -16.59 -21.45
N LEU A 196 -2.24 -15.32 -21.87
CA LEU A 196 -2.71 -14.95 -23.20
C LEU A 196 -1.76 -15.45 -24.30
N VAL A 197 -0.45 -15.26 -24.15
CA VAL A 197 0.58 -15.74 -25.08
C VAL A 197 0.59 -17.27 -25.12
N ALA A 198 0.50 -17.95 -23.98
CA ALA A 198 0.43 -19.41 -23.92
C ALA A 198 -0.84 -19.95 -24.61
N GLY A 199 -2.00 -19.33 -24.37
CA GLY A 199 -3.26 -19.69 -25.01
C GLY A 199 -3.20 -19.51 -26.54
N ALA A 200 -2.63 -18.40 -27.02
CA ALA A 200 -2.40 -18.16 -28.43
C ALA A 200 -1.44 -19.20 -29.05
N GLY A 201 -0.35 -19.54 -28.36
CA GLY A 201 0.60 -20.56 -28.78
C GLY A 201 -0.05 -21.94 -28.95
N ILE A 202 -0.83 -22.39 -27.96
CA ILE A 202 -1.60 -23.66 -28.03
C ILE A 202 -2.58 -23.63 -29.20
N PHE A 203 -3.27 -22.51 -29.39
CA PHE A 203 -4.22 -22.35 -30.48
C PHE A 203 -3.54 -22.48 -31.85
N VAL A 204 -2.46 -21.75 -32.09
CA VAL A 204 -1.67 -21.78 -33.32
C VAL A 204 -1.08 -23.18 -33.58
N TRP A 205 -0.47 -23.80 -32.56
CA TRP A 205 0.09 -25.14 -32.69
C TRP A 205 -0.98 -26.18 -33.06
N SER A 206 -2.17 -26.09 -32.46
CA SER A 206 -3.29 -26.98 -32.78
C SER A 206 -3.81 -26.81 -34.22
N PHE A 207 -3.58 -25.65 -34.83
CA PHE A 207 -3.91 -25.37 -36.22
C PHE A 207 -2.89 -26.02 -37.16
N PHE A 208 -1.60 -25.89 -36.88
CA PHE A 208 -0.53 -26.50 -37.67
C PHE A 208 -0.53 -28.03 -37.61
N LYS A 209 -0.77 -28.64 -36.43
CA LYS A 209 -0.82 -30.12 -36.29
C LYS A 209 -1.94 -30.78 -37.12
N ARG A 210 -2.98 -30.04 -37.52
CA ARG A 210 -4.01 -30.56 -38.44
C ARG A 210 -3.61 -30.52 -39.90
N ARG A 211 -2.58 -29.75 -40.26
CA ARG A 211 -2.08 -29.62 -41.62
C ARG A 211 -1.00 -30.64 -41.97
N THR A 212 -0.49 -31.44 -41.03
CA THR A 212 0.29 -32.63 -41.39
C THR A 212 -0.62 -33.52 -42.24
N PRO A 213 -0.34 -33.66 -43.55
CA PRO A 213 -1.17 -34.47 -44.42
C PRO A 213 -1.19 -35.86 -43.82
N ARG A 214 -2.40 -36.40 -43.59
CA ARG A 214 -2.59 -37.83 -43.40
C ARG A 214 -2.01 -38.43 -44.68
N SER A 215 -0.75 -38.88 -44.63
CA SER A 215 -0.20 -39.72 -45.68
C SER A 215 -1.23 -40.82 -45.84
N ARG A 216 -1.89 -40.80 -46.99
CA ARG A 216 -2.95 -41.72 -47.37
C ARG A 216 -2.27 -43.07 -47.45
N ALA A 217 -2.20 -43.76 -46.30
CA ALA A 217 -1.78 -45.14 -46.25
C ALA A 217 -2.71 -45.86 -47.22
N ALA A 218 -2.10 -46.37 -48.30
CA ALA A 218 -2.76 -47.17 -49.29
C ALA A 218 -3.51 -48.29 -48.55
N SER A 219 -4.80 -48.34 -48.82
CA SER A 219 -5.71 -49.42 -48.49
C SER A 219 -5.04 -50.78 -48.76
N ALA A 220 -4.73 -51.52 -47.69
CA ALA A 220 -4.62 -52.96 -47.75
C ALA A 220 -6.03 -53.54 -47.52
N PRO A 221 -6.49 -54.51 -48.34
CA PRO A 221 -7.82 -55.07 -48.27
C PRO A 221 -8.05 -55.92 -47.01
N GLU A 222 -9.25 -55.79 -46.51
CA GLU A 222 -9.90 -56.44 -45.38
C GLU A 222 -10.08 -57.96 -45.63
N PRO A 223 -9.68 -58.84 -44.70
CA PRO A 223 -10.30 -60.16 -44.58
C PRO A 223 -11.44 -60.08 -43.55
N ALA A 224 -12.64 -60.39 -44.03
CA ALA A 224 -13.82 -60.67 -43.23
C ALA A 224 -13.58 -61.86 -42.30
N SER A 225 -14.07 -61.78 -41.06
CA SER A 225 -14.66 -62.93 -40.40
C SER A 225 -15.52 -62.48 -39.24
N ASP A 226 -16.81 -62.78 -39.38
CA ASP A 226 -17.79 -62.94 -38.30
C ASP A 226 -17.24 -63.79 -37.15
N SER A 227 -17.67 -63.48 -35.93
CA SER A 227 -18.23 -64.42 -34.95
C SER A 227 -18.57 -63.69 -33.64
N ASP A 228 -19.83 -63.27 -33.54
CA ASP A 228 -20.82 -63.66 -32.53
C ASP A 228 -20.41 -64.13 -31.11
N LEU A 229 -21.30 -63.75 -30.17
CA LEU A 229 -21.67 -64.35 -28.86
C LEU A 229 -21.17 -63.69 -27.54
N PRO A 230 -21.94 -63.84 -26.44
CA PRO A 230 -22.31 -62.73 -25.56
C PRO A 230 -21.95 -62.93 -24.07
N ALA A 231 -22.29 -61.90 -23.28
CA ALA A 231 -22.73 -61.92 -21.87
C ALA A 231 -21.91 -62.71 -20.83
N ALA A 232 -21.43 -62.01 -19.79
CA ALA A 232 -21.74 -62.33 -18.38
C ALA A 232 -21.03 -61.34 -17.45
N ASN A 233 -21.77 -60.93 -16.40
CA ASN A 233 -21.35 -60.78 -14.99
C ASN A 233 -20.17 -59.81 -14.68
N GLU A 234 -20.13 -59.09 -13.57
CA GLU A 234 -20.77 -59.24 -12.27
C GLU A 234 -20.59 -57.93 -11.49
N ALA A 235 -21.54 -57.63 -10.63
CA ALA A 235 -21.40 -56.65 -9.56
C ALA A 235 -20.39 -57.14 -8.51
N THR A 236 -19.60 -56.25 -7.90
CA THR A 236 -19.09 -56.33 -6.50
C THR A 236 -18.38 -55.01 -6.16
N THR A 237 -18.98 -54.13 -5.36
CA THR A 237 -18.90 -53.95 -3.89
C THR A 237 -17.74 -53.07 -3.41
N ALA A 238 -18.15 -52.06 -2.65
CA ALA A 238 -17.47 -51.12 -1.76
C ALA A 238 -16.08 -51.46 -1.21
N SER A 239 -15.28 -50.40 -1.00
CA SER A 239 -14.53 -50.14 0.25
C SER A 239 -14.03 -48.69 0.29
N GLU A 240 -14.67 -47.86 1.13
CA GLU A 240 -14.01 -46.80 1.93
C GLU A 240 -13.18 -47.47 3.05
N PRO A 241 -12.50 -46.74 3.96
CA PRO A 241 -11.73 -45.49 3.88
C PRO A 241 -10.32 -45.68 4.50
N VAL A 242 -9.33 -44.82 4.22
CA VAL A 242 -8.14 -44.69 5.10
C VAL A 242 -7.75 -43.23 5.25
N ALA A 243 -7.55 -42.88 6.53
CA ALA A 243 -7.29 -41.58 7.09
C ALA A 243 -5.86 -41.03 6.81
N SER A 244 -5.77 -39.69 6.89
CA SER A 244 -4.77 -38.84 7.59
C SER A 244 -3.42 -39.44 8.01
N PRO A 245 -2.31 -38.66 7.97
CA PRO A 245 -2.18 -37.51 8.87
C PRO A 245 -1.43 -36.27 8.36
N ALA A 246 -1.72 -35.19 9.09
CA ALA A 246 -0.93 -33.99 9.38
C ALA A 246 0.56 -33.99 8.98
N ALA A 247 0.96 -32.98 8.22
CA ALA A 247 2.29 -32.40 8.21
C ALA A 247 2.13 -30.95 8.68
N GLU A 248 2.41 -30.67 9.94
CA GLU A 248 3.73 -30.27 10.45
C GLU A 248 3.97 -28.78 10.21
N ALA A 249 3.57 -28.01 11.23
CA ALA A 249 3.85 -26.61 11.38
C ALA A 249 5.36 -26.41 11.56
N SER A 250 6.03 -25.95 10.52
CA SER A 250 7.38 -25.42 10.61
C SER A 250 7.29 -23.96 11.07
N GLN A 251 7.60 -23.71 12.34
CA GLN A 251 8.03 -22.41 12.84
C GLN A 251 9.50 -22.20 12.47
N PRO A 252 9.89 -21.06 11.86
CA PRO A 252 11.27 -20.63 11.87
C PRO A 252 11.45 -19.38 12.74
N GLY A 253 12.34 -19.50 13.71
CA GLY A 253 13.35 -18.48 14.00
C GLY A 253 12.97 -17.39 14.99
N SER A 254 13.34 -17.60 16.26
CA SER A 254 13.64 -16.48 17.16
C SER A 254 14.79 -15.64 16.57
N PRO A 255 14.70 -14.30 16.54
CA PRO A 255 15.81 -13.45 16.13
C PRO A 255 16.93 -13.46 17.19
N PRO A 256 18.20 -13.28 16.78
CA PRO A 256 19.33 -13.21 17.70
C PRO A 256 19.26 -11.96 18.61
N PRO A 257 19.87 -12.00 19.80
CA PRO A 257 19.88 -10.88 20.73
C PRO A 257 20.63 -9.68 20.14
N THR A 258 19.99 -8.51 20.24
CA THR A 258 20.54 -7.21 19.88
C THR A 258 21.79 -6.92 20.71
N GLU A 259 22.91 -6.72 20.00
CA GLU A 259 24.17 -6.24 20.53
C GLU A 259 23.96 -4.83 21.13
N GLN A 260 24.01 -4.72 22.45
CA GLN A 260 24.01 -3.43 23.15
C GLN A 260 25.33 -2.72 22.85
N THR A 261 25.29 -1.76 21.94
CA THR A 261 26.39 -0.81 21.77
C THR A 261 26.27 0.26 22.85
N GLU A 262 27.19 0.20 23.81
CA GLU A 262 27.43 1.19 24.85
C GLU A 262 27.75 2.57 24.22
N PRO A 263 27.11 3.68 24.64
CA PRO A 263 27.53 5.00 24.20
C PRO A 263 28.85 5.38 24.88
N PRO A 264 29.81 6.00 24.17
CA PRO A 264 31.04 6.49 24.77
C PRO A 264 30.75 7.59 25.79
N ALA A 265 31.46 7.48 26.91
CA ALA A 265 31.38 8.35 28.06
C ALA A 265 31.58 9.84 27.72
N ASP A 266 30.69 10.61 28.34
CA ASP A 266 30.75 12.04 28.58
C ASP A 266 32.14 12.49 29.04
N SER A 267 32.74 13.42 28.29
CA SER A 267 33.94 14.15 28.69
C SER A 267 33.74 15.65 28.46
N GLY A 268 32.97 16.29 29.32
CA GLY A 268 33.27 17.67 29.71
C GLY A 268 34.28 17.71 30.87
N PRO A 269 34.70 18.88 31.37
CA PRO A 269 34.95 20.16 30.70
C PRO A 269 36.40 20.66 30.95
N ARG A 270 36.89 21.56 30.09
CA ARG A 270 37.87 22.60 30.46
C ARG A 270 37.59 23.86 29.67
#